data_AF-A0A3P7LLV6-F1
#
_entry.id   AF-A0A3P7LLV6-F1
#
_cell.length_a   1.000
_cell.length_b   1.000
_cell.length_c   1.000
_cell.angle_alpha   90.00
_cell.angle_beta   90.00
_cell.angle_gamma   90.00
#
_symmetry.space_group_name_H-M   'P 1'
#
loop_
_entity.id
_entity.type
_entity.pdbx_description
1 polymer ?
#
loop_
_entity_poly.entity_id
_entity_poly.type
_entity_poly.pdbx_seq_one_letter_code
_entity_poly.pdbx_strand_id
1 'polypeptide(L)'
;MTFKTSKKFSIKKEYVDLITEKYSARIKTLDFQQTEETAKIIDDFVSNATENKIKNFITEDSVKDGFSLIVNAIYFKAKWLYEFQKQSTKKRAFYFSETNKKEIDFLGEIGKNRLYAENEDVEVLSLPYKD
;
A
#
# COMPACT_ATOMS: atom_id res chain seq x y z
N MET A 1 3.93 -0.10 -10.69
CA MET A 1 3.27 -1.35 -11.13
C MET A 1 4.22 -2.16 -12.00
N THR A 2 4.26 -3.49 -11.84
CA THR A 2 5.08 -4.38 -12.68
C THR A 2 4.30 -5.63 -13.08
N PHE A 3 4.53 -6.09 -14.31
CA PHE A 3 4.03 -7.35 -14.82
C PHE A 3 5.15 -8.39 -14.78
N LYS A 4 4.85 -9.57 -14.23
CA LYS A 4 5.76 -10.71 -14.16
C LYS A 4 5.23 -11.82 -15.04
N THR A 5 6.00 -12.28 -16.03
CA THR A 5 5.52 -13.27 -17.00
C THR A 5 6.46 -14.45 -17.12
N SER A 6 5.92 -15.62 -17.43
CA SER A 6 6.73 -16.83 -17.58
C SER A 6 7.71 -16.74 -18.74
N LYS A 7 8.94 -17.24 -18.54
CA LYS A 7 9.97 -17.38 -19.60
C LYS A 7 9.52 -18.23 -20.80
N LYS A 8 8.47 -19.05 -20.64
CA LYS A 8 7.95 -19.93 -21.69
C LYS A 8 7.19 -19.19 -22.80
N PHE A 9 6.86 -17.91 -22.60
CA PHE A 9 6.03 -17.13 -23.53
C PHE A 9 6.70 -15.81 -23.91
N SER A 10 6.57 -15.43 -25.18
CA SER A 10 6.96 -14.10 -25.68
C SER A 10 5.76 -13.16 -25.68
N ILE A 11 5.93 -11.97 -25.11
CA ILE A 11 4.89 -10.93 -25.11
C ILE A 11 5.01 -10.13 -26.40
N LYS A 12 3.88 -9.79 -27.01
CA LYS A 12 3.83 -8.90 -28.18
C LYS A 12 4.46 -7.55 -27.84
N LYS A 13 5.39 -7.08 -28.68
CA LYS A 13 6.13 -5.84 -28.46
C LYS A 13 5.18 -4.63 -28.33
N GLU A 14 4.12 -4.59 -29.12
CA GLU A 14 3.13 -3.51 -29.11
C GLU A 14 2.44 -3.39 -27.74
N TYR A 15 2.22 -4.53 -27.06
CA TYR A 15 1.66 -4.54 -25.71
C TYR A 15 2.66 -4.02 -24.68
N VAL A 16 3.94 -4.41 -24.80
CA VAL A 16 5.03 -3.92 -23.95
C VAL A 16 5.14 -2.40 -24.04
N ASP A 17 5.22 -1.89 -25.26
CA ASP A 17 5.37 -0.45 -25.53
C ASP A 17 4.19 0.34 -24.95
N LEU A 18 2.95 -0.14 -25.17
CA LEU A 18 1.73 0.50 -24.67
C LEU A 18 1.72 0.61 -23.13
N ILE A 19 2.02 -0.48 -22.42
CA ILE A 19 1.90 -0.46 -20.95
C ILE A 19 3.03 0.32 -20.29
N THR A 20 4.22 0.35 -20.91
CA THR A 20 5.32 1.19 -20.45
C THR A 20 5.00 2.67 -20.66
N GLU A 21 4.44 3.07 -21.80
CA GLU A 21 4.09 4.46 -22.08
C GLU A 21 2.91 4.95 -21.24
N LYS A 22 1.80 4.20 -21.21
CA LYS A 22 0.53 4.67 -20.59
C LYS A 22 0.49 4.50 -19.08
N TYR A 23 1.17 3.48 -18.55
CA TYR A 23 1.08 3.13 -17.13
C TYR A 23 2.42 3.18 -16.40
N SER A 24 3.51 3.60 -17.08
CA SER A 24 4.87 3.51 -16.54
C SER A 24 5.19 2.11 -16.00
N ALA A 25 4.55 1.08 -16.57
CA ALA A 25 4.65 -0.28 -16.09
C ALA A 25 5.93 -0.93 -16.60
N ARG A 26 6.56 -1.74 -15.73
CA ARG A 26 7.74 -2.53 -16.08
C ARG A 26 7.38 -3.99 -16.23
N ILE A 27 7.88 -4.65 -17.27
CA ILE A 27 7.76 -6.10 -17.44
C ILE A 27 9.04 -6.77 -16.98
N LYS A 28 8.93 -7.87 -16.24
CA LYS A 28 10.07 -8.74 -15.92
C LYS A 28 9.68 -10.19 -16.16
N THR A 29 10.46 -10.88 -16.98
CA THR A 29 10.27 -12.30 -17.22
C THR A 29 10.87 -13.11 -16.07
N LEU A 30 10.10 -14.03 -15.49
CA LEU A 30 10.48 -14.88 -14.35
C LEU A 30 10.24 -16.36 -14.68
N ASP A 31 10.88 -17.23 -13.90
CA ASP A 31 10.70 -18.68 -13.99
C ASP A 31 9.81 -19.19 -12.86
N PHE A 32 8.51 -19.30 -13.13
CA PHE A 32 7.51 -19.75 -12.15
C PHE A 32 7.66 -21.21 -11.71
N GLN A 33 8.56 -21.99 -12.31
CA GLN A 33 8.94 -23.31 -11.78
C GLN A 33 9.88 -23.20 -10.56
N GLN A 34 10.63 -22.10 -10.46
CA GLN A 34 11.46 -21.78 -9.31
C GLN A 34 10.65 -20.89 -8.37
N THR A 35 9.72 -21.51 -7.64
CA THR A 35 8.70 -20.82 -6.83
C THR A 35 9.33 -19.98 -5.71
N GLU A 36 10.30 -20.52 -4.98
CA GLU A 36 11.04 -19.81 -3.93
C GLU A 36 11.74 -18.56 -4.48
N GLU A 37 12.53 -18.71 -5.54
CA GLU A 37 13.24 -17.59 -6.15
C GLU A 37 12.27 -16.55 -6.72
N THR A 38 11.21 -16.99 -7.40
CA THR A 38 10.20 -16.09 -7.98
C THR A 38 9.47 -15.29 -6.91
N ALA A 39 9.04 -15.94 -5.83
CA ALA A 39 8.40 -15.28 -4.69
C ALA A 39 9.36 -14.25 -4.07
N LYS A 40 10.63 -14.63 -3.85
CA LYS A 40 11.66 -13.74 -3.33
C LYS A 40 11.91 -12.52 -4.22
N ILE A 41 12.03 -12.71 -5.55
CA ILE A 41 12.21 -11.59 -6.49
C ILE A 41 11.05 -10.60 -6.44
N ILE A 42 9.82 -11.10 -6.30
CA ILE A 42 8.63 -10.26 -6.20
C ILE A 42 8.60 -9.53 -4.84
N ASP A 43 8.90 -10.23 -3.75
CA ASP A 43 8.94 -9.64 -2.41
C ASP A 43 10.03 -8.56 -2.30
N ASP A 44 11.25 -8.85 -2.78
CA ASP A 44 12.36 -7.89 -2.82
C ASP A 44 11.99 -6.66 -3.66
N PHE A 45 11.27 -6.84 -4.77
CA PHE A 45 10.78 -5.72 -5.56
C PHE A 45 9.79 -4.85 -4.77
N VAL A 46 8.83 -5.45 -4.08
CA VAL A 46 7.83 -4.74 -3.27
C VAL A 46 8.49 -4.07 -2.06
N SER A 47 9.36 -4.78 -1.35
CA SER A 47 10.10 -4.25 -0.20
C SER A 47 10.94 -3.05 -0.60
N ASN A 48 11.72 -3.16 -1.68
CA ASN A 48 12.53 -2.04 -2.17
C ASN A 48 11.67 -0.84 -2.62
N ALA A 49 10.58 -1.10 -3.36
CA ALA A 49 9.68 -0.05 -3.82
C ALA A 49 8.91 0.64 -2.69
N THR A 50 8.83 0.02 -1.52
CA THR A 50 8.09 0.53 -0.35
C THR A 50 9.01 0.90 0.82
N GLU A 51 10.30 1.15 0.57
CA GLU A 51 11.29 1.48 1.60
C GLU A 51 11.29 0.49 2.78
N ASN A 52 11.16 -0.80 2.45
CA ASN A 52 11.11 -1.93 3.38
C ASN A 52 9.90 -1.90 4.33
N LYS A 53 8.81 -1.24 3.96
CA LYS A 53 7.59 -1.13 4.78
C LYS A 53 6.59 -2.24 4.50
N ILE A 54 6.58 -2.77 3.28
CA ILE A 54 5.83 -3.96 2.91
C ILE A 54 6.83 -5.08 2.63
N LYS A 55 6.75 -6.15 3.42
CA LYS A 55 7.62 -7.33 3.33
C LYS A 55 6.78 -8.59 3.42
N ASN A 56 7.32 -9.71 2.96
CA ASN A 56 6.59 -10.98 2.91
C ASN A 56 5.23 -10.83 2.20
N PHE A 57 5.22 -10.02 1.14
CA PHE A 57 4.05 -9.67 0.34
C PHE A 57 3.44 -10.90 -0.35
N ILE A 58 4.28 -11.87 -0.71
CA ILE A 58 3.89 -13.06 -1.45
C ILE A 58 4.65 -14.29 -0.95
N THR A 59 4.05 -15.47 -1.08
CA THR A 59 4.64 -16.76 -0.72
C THR A 59 4.91 -17.62 -1.96
N GLU A 60 5.66 -18.70 -1.79
CA GLU A 60 5.90 -19.69 -2.87
C GLU A 60 4.61 -20.27 -3.43
N ASP A 61 3.67 -20.61 -2.53
CA ASP A 61 2.36 -21.13 -2.91
C ASP A 61 1.56 -20.14 -3.75
N SER A 62 1.80 -18.83 -3.58
CA SER A 62 1.10 -17.79 -4.34
C SER A 62 1.59 -17.68 -5.80
N VAL A 63 2.78 -18.20 -6.12
CA VAL A 63 3.37 -18.15 -7.47
C VAL A 63 3.40 -19.52 -8.16
N LYS A 64 3.07 -20.58 -7.42
CA LYS A 64 3.01 -21.95 -7.92
C LYS A 64 2.03 -22.05 -9.10
N ASP A 65 2.47 -22.74 -10.15
CA ASP A 65 1.73 -22.94 -11.40
C ASP A 65 1.32 -21.62 -12.11
N GLY A 66 1.91 -20.50 -11.70
CA GLY A 66 1.64 -19.18 -12.26
C GLY A 66 2.16 -19.03 -13.70
N PHE A 67 1.36 -18.37 -14.55
CA PHE A 67 1.76 -18.00 -15.91
C PHE A 67 2.14 -16.51 -16.01
N SER A 68 1.41 -15.67 -15.28
CA SER A 68 1.58 -14.22 -15.21
C SER A 68 1.06 -13.67 -13.89
N LEU A 69 1.72 -12.63 -13.37
CA LEU A 69 1.31 -11.87 -12.19
C LEU A 69 1.40 -10.37 -12.43
N ILE A 70 0.44 -9.62 -11.90
CA ILE A 70 0.48 -8.17 -11.85
C ILE A 70 0.73 -7.77 -10.41
N VAL A 71 1.79 -7.00 -10.17
CA VAL A 71 2.20 -6.60 -8.83
C VAL A 71 2.13 -5.08 -8.71
N ASN A 72 1.32 -4.62 -7.75
CA ASN A 72 1.22 -3.23 -7.35
C ASN A 72 1.33 -3.13 -5.83
N ALA A 73 2.18 -2.22 -5.35
CA ALA A 73 2.37 -1.94 -3.94
C ALA A 73 2.56 -0.43 -3.79
N ILE A 74 1.86 0.16 -2.82
CA ILE A 74 1.89 1.59 -2.54
C ILE A 74 2.16 1.75 -1.05
N TYR A 75 3.19 2.52 -0.71
CA TYR A 75 3.45 2.98 0.64
C TYR A 75 3.35 4.51 0.67
N PHE A 76 2.60 5.03 1.64
CA PHE A 76 2.43 6.46 1.83
C PHE A 76 2.77 6.83 3.27
N LYS A 77 3.70 7.77 3.42
CA LYS A 77 4.03 8.43 4.68
C LYS A 77 4.37 9.87 4.39
N ALA A 78 3.55 10.77 4.91
CA ALA A 78 3.74 12.20 4.81
C ALA A 78 3.66 12.85 6.19
N LYS A 79 4.24 14.04 6.31
CA LYS A 79 4.05 14.88 7.49
C LYS A 79 2.71 15.60 7.36
N TRP A 80 2.03 15.79 8.47
CA TRP A 80 0.86 16.68 8.48
C TRP A 80 1.33 18.12 8.25
N LEU A 81 0.54 18.93 7.53
CA LEU A 81 0.80 20.37 7.38
C LEU A 81 0.75 21.06 8.76
N TYR A 82 -0.18 20.61 9.60
CA TYR A 82 -0.30 21.03 11.00
C TYR A 82 -0.18 19.79 11.89
N GLU A 83 0.99 19.59 12.49
CA GLU A 83 1.30 18.42 13.31
C GLU A 83 0.59 18.41 14.67
N PHE A 84 0.21 17.21 15.13
CA PHE A 84 -0.38 17.01 16.44
C PHE A 84 0.66 17.14 17.55
N GLN A 85 0.28 17.77 18.67
CA GLN A 85 1.14 17.83 19.85
C GLN A 85 1.14 16.47 20.56
N LYS A 86 2.32 15.83 20.69
CA LYS A 86 2.46 14.52 21.33
C LYS A 86 1.88 14.48 22.75
N GLN A 87 2.02 15.57 23.51
CA GLN A 87 1.49 15.70 24.87
C GLN A 87 -0.05 15.69 24.95
N SER A 88 -0.72 15.96 23.83
CA SER A 88 -2.18 15.94 23.73
C SER A 88 -2.71 14.57 23.32
N THR A 89 -1.84 13.63 22.92
CA THR A 89 -2.20 12.24 22.68
C THR A 89 -2.60 11.58 23.99
N LYS A 90 -3.79 10.97 24.02
CA LYS A 90 -4.34 10.30 25.21
C LYS A 90 -4.98 8.98 24.85
N LYS A 91 -4.90 8.00 25.76
CA LYS A 91 -5.66 6.76 25.63
C LYS A 91 -7.16 7.05 25.74
N ARG A 92 -7.93 6.51 24.79
CA ARG A 92 -9.41 6.53 24.81
C ARG A 92 -9.95 5.22 24.26
N ALA A 93 -11.21 4.93 24.59
CA ALA A 93 -11.91 3.77 24.07
C ALA A 93 -12.19 3.93 22.57
N PHE A 94 -11.73 2.98 21.76
CA PHE A 94 -12.12 2.78 20.37
C PHE A 94 -13.08 1.61 20.27
N TYR A 95 -14.25 1.87 19.69
CA TYR A 95 -15.32 0.90 19.50
C TYR A 95 -15.21 0.33 18.09
N PHE A 96 -14.83 -0.94 17.97
CA PHE A 96 -14.72 -1.61 16.66
C PHE A 96 -15.94 -2.48 16.33
N SER A 97 -16.88 -2.59 17.28
CA SER A 97 -18.26 -3.01 17.10
C SER A 97 -19.09 -2.43 18.25
N GLU A 98 -20.41 -2.62 18.21
CA GLU A 98 -21.33 -2.12 19.26
C GLU A 98 -20.96 -2.63 20.67
N THR A 99 -20.46 -3.86 20.75
CA THR A 99 -20.18 -4.55 22.02
C THR A 99 -18.70 -4.59 22.38
N ASN A 100 -17.79 -4.35 21.43
CA ASN A 100 -16.36 -4.53 21.64
C ASN A 100 -15.61 -3.20 21.55
N LYS A 101 -14.78 -2.94 22.58
CA LYS A 101 -13.91 -1.76 22.65
C LYS A 101 -12.51 -2.11 23.11
N LYS A 102 -11.55 -1.29 22.72
CA LYS A 102 -10.16 -1.34 23.20
C LYS A 102 -9.64 0.06 23.46
N GLU A 103 -8.76 0.24 24.44
CA GLU A 103 -8.07 1.52 24.60
C GLU A 103 -6.95 1.65 23.57
N ILE A 104 -6.94 2.76 22.83
CA ILE A 104 -5.87 3.12 21.89
C ILE A 104 -5.46 4.58 22.11
N ASP A 105 -4.30 4.95 21.59
CA ASP A 105 -3.84 6.33 21.58
C ASP A 105 -4.61 7.13 20.52
N PHE A 106 -5.36 8.13 20.97
CA PHE A 106 -6.00 9.11 20.08
C PHE A 106 -5.12 10.35 19.99
N LEU A 107 -4.80 10.76 18.75
CA LEU A 107 -4.14 12.04 18.49
C LEU A 107 -5.08 13.17 18.91
N GLY A 108 -4.58 14.08 19.75
CA GLY A 108 -5.36 15.19 20.28
C GLY A 108 -4.80 16.52 19.82
N GLU A 109 -5.70 17.46 19.58
CA GLU A 109 -5.39 18.87 19.32
C GLU A 109 -6.51 19.72 19.93
N ILE A 110 -6.16 20.88 20.51
CA ILE A 110 -7.12 21.78 21.15
C ILE A 110 -6.92 23.17 20.56
N GLY A 111 -8.02 23.87 20.24
CA GLY A 111 -7.98 25.26 19.80
C GLY A 111 -7.40 25.49 18.41
N LYS A 112 -7.55 24.51 17.50
CA LYS A 112 -7.09 24.60 16.11
C LYS A 112 -8.27 24.48 15.16
N ASN A 113 -8.36 25.40 14.22
CA ASN A 113 -9.39 25.41 13.20
C ASN A 113 -8.98 24.43 12.09
N ARG A 114 -9.80 23.39 11.89
CA ARG A 114 -9.68 22.43 10.81
C ARG A 114 -10.89 22.58 9.89
N LEU A 115 -10.75 22.25 8.62
CA LEU A 115 -11.92 22.18 7.74
C LEU A 115 -12.76 20.99 8.19
N TYR A 116 -14.02 21.26 8.48
CA TYR A 116 -14.96 20.33 9.06
C TYR A 116 -16.34 20.55 8.44
N ALA A 117 -17.08 19.46 8.26
CA ALA A 117 -18.47 19.47 7.84
C ALA A 117 -19.20 18.30 8.51
N GLU A 118 -20.49 18.45 8.78
CA GLU A 118 -21.32 17.39 9.35
C GLU A 118 -22.74 17.43 8.77
N ASN A 119 -23.43 16.31 8.90
CA ASN A 119 -24.88 16.20 8.74
C ASN A 119 -25.43 15.27 9.84
N GLU A 120 -26.68 14.83 9.69
CA GLU A 120 -27.34 13.95 10.68
C GLU A 120 -26.65 12.58 10.86
N ASP A 121 -25.90 12.12 9.85
CA ASP A 121 -25.34 10.75 9.81
C ASP A 121 -23.82 10.72 10.02
N VAL A 122 -23.09 11.76 9.60
CA VAL A 122 -21.63 11.75 9.51
C VAL A 122 -20.99 13.09 9.88
N GLU A 123 -19.77 12.97 10.40
CA GLU A 123 -18.84 14.07 10.59
C GLU A 123 -17.62 13.85 9.69
N VAL A 124 -17.15 14.89 9.01
CA VAL A 124 -16.02 14.85 8.08
C VAL A 124 -14.99 15.90 8.49
N LEU A 125 -13.74 15.47 8.66
CA LEU A 125 -12.61 16.31 9.04
C LEU A 125 -11.50 16.24 7.97
N SER A 126 -10.98 17.38 7.54
CA SER A 126 -9.83 17.45 6.63
C SER A 126 -8.53 17.67 7.39
N LEU A 127 -7.55 16.79 7.14
CA LEU A 127 -6.19 16.87 7.68
C LEU A 127 -5.18 16.92 6.53
N PRO A 128 -4.73 18.12 6.11
CA PRO A 128 -3.81 18.25 4.99
C PRO A 128 -2.40 17.74 5.35
N TYR A 129 -1.73 17.16 4.37
CA TYR A 129 -0.31 16.84 4.44
C TYR A 129 0.54 18.04 4.04
N LYS A 130 1.78 18.08 4.53
CA LYS A 130 2.79 19.02 4.10
C LYS A 130 3.33 18.57 2.74
N ASP A 131 3.51 19.51 1.82
CA ASP A 131 4.21 19.30 0.54
C ASP A 131 5.66 18.84 0.73
#